data_AF-K1X4M3-F1
#
_entry.id   AF-K1X4M3-F1
#
_cell.length_a   1.000
_cell.length_b   1.000
_cell.length_c   1.000
_cell.angle_alpha   90.00
_cell.angle_beta   90.00
_cell.angle_gamma   90.00
#
_symmetry.space_group_name_H-M   'P 1'
#
loop_
_entity.id
_entity.type
_entity.pdbx_description
1 polymer ?
#
loop_
_entity_poly.entity_id
_entity_poly.type
_entity_poly.pdbx_seq_one_letter_code
_entity_poly.pdbx_strand_id
1 'polypeptide(L)'
;MPISQDIIQRTIDKMVRSQEKKKEITSYLEANKPHLLGNIRKKGRIRDCCNVLIFRDYASWEQKLYKSNFCKYDKFCLACATRRSIKMIQKFEAWIVQYGLDTKNWYHISLTVKHNNRQSLDFLMDKLWRAKEKLAQRFRNSKRANHKTKSFMNNFDGIVSSVEITYSQKSWWHPHIHMLVCTDKNIHIEYSQKLTTYSNRELQKEWYQITGDSYSVAMRKVEVNKDNYSRKGIGEVFKYAVKFSKLDIPQLSEVIEIQLIKKYRFFATYGIFRGWKIEKSDIMNNDKFIEKTFEYYKDGFEEK
;
A
#
# COMPACT_ATOMS: atom_id res chain seq x y z
N MET A 1 -33.49 4.48 2.68
CA MET A 1 -32.60 4.01 1.58
C MET A 1 -31.62 2.99 2.16
N PRO A 2 -31.68 1.70 1.79
CA PRO A 2 -30.98 0.65 2.51
C PRO A 2 -29.57 0.45 1.94
N ILE A 3 -28.60 1.23 2.41
CA ILE A 3 -27.17 0.95 2.25
C ILE A 3 -26.52 1.02 3.64
N SER A 4 -27.08 0.22 4.55
CA SER A 4 -26.46 -0.14 5.82
C SER A 4 -26.35 -1.66 5.84
N GLN A 5 -25.53 -2.21 4.94
CA GLN A 5 -24.94 -3.51 5.25
C GLN A 5 -24.08 -3.29 6.50
N ASP A 6 -24.52 -3.89 7.60
CA ASP A 6 -23.91 -3.84 8.92
C ASP A 6 -22.38 -3.85 8.84
N ILE A 7 -21.74 -2.78 9.33
CA ILE A 7 -20.28 -2.64 9.29
C ILE A 7 -19.61 -3.75 10.10
N ILE A 8 -20.32 -4.28 11.11
CA ILE A 8 -19.89 -5.43 11.90
C ILE A 8 -19.80 -6.64 10.96
N GLN A 9 -20.89 -7.01 10.28
CA GLN A 9 -20.88 -8.14 9.33
C GLN A 9 -19.78 -8.00 8.27
N ARG A 10 -19.65 -6.84 7.63
CA ARG A 10 -18.60 -6.60 6.62
C ARG A 10 -17.18 -6.72 7.20
N THR A 11 -17.00 -6.33 8.45
CA THR A 11 -15.72 -6.48 9.16
C THR A 11 -15.48 -7.94 9.49
N ILE A 12 -16.47 -8.65 10.01
CA ILE A 12 -16.43 -10.08 10.31
C ILE A 12 -16.04 -10.88 9.06
N ASP A 13 -16.74 -10.71 7.93
CA ASP A 13 -16.45 -11.40 6.67
C ASP A 13 -14.99 -11.20 6.24
N LYS A 14 -14.49 -9.98 6.41
CA LYS A 14 -13.10 -9.65 6.08
C LYS A 14 -12.12 -10.32 7.05
N MET A 15 -12.46 -10.44 8.33
CA MET A 15 -11.63 -11.12 9.33
C MET A 15 -11.63 -12.63 9.11
N VAL A 16 -12.76 -13.24 8.75
CA VAL A 16 -12.85 -14.66 8.36
C VAL A 16 -11.90 -14.95 7.19
N ARG A 17 -11.99 -14.19 6.11
CA ARG A 17 -11.04 -14.31 4.97
C ARG A 17 -9.58 -14.10 5.37
N SER A 18 -9.34 -13.24 6.37
CA SER A 18 -7.99 -13.07 6.91
C SER A 18 -7.56 -14.27 7.76
N GLN A 19 -8.46 -14.99 8.42
CA GLN A 19 -8.15 -16.21 9.16
C GLN A 19 -7.79 -17.35 8.21
N GLU A 20 -8.62 -17.58 7.19
CA GLU A 20 -8.39 -18.60 6.15
C GLU A 20 -7.00 -18.43 5.50
N LYS A 21 -6.73 -17.24 4.95
CA LYS A 21 -5.43 -16.96 4.30
C LYS A 21 -4.23 -17.08 5.24
N LYS A 22 -4.40 -16.74 6.53
CA LYS A 22 -3.34 -16.90 7.54
C LYS A 22 -3.07 -18.38 7.81
N LYS A 23 -4.11 -19.21 7.88
CA LYS A 23 -3.97 -20.67 8.05
C LYS A 23 -3.22 -21.24 6.85
N GLU A 24 -3.70 -20.96 5.64
CA GLU A 24 -3.08 -21.43 4.39
C GLU A 24 -1.60 -21.04 4.29
N ILE A 25 -1.26 -19.76 4.48
CA ILE A 25 0.14 -19.32 4.37
C ILE A 25 1.01 -19.91 5.48
N THR A 26 0.49 -20.04 6.71
CA THR A 26 1.28 -20.59 7.81
C THR A 26 1.58 -22.05 7.56
N SER A 27 0.58 -22.85 7.20
CA SER A 27 0.75 -24.27 6.86
C SER A 27 1.71 -24.47 5.68
N TYR A 28 1.58 -23.67 4.62
CA TYR A 28 2.51 -23.75 3.49
C TYR A 28 3.94 -23.41 3.89
N LEU A 29 4.13 -22.36 4.69
CA LEU A 29 5.46 -21.95 5.13
C LEU A 29 6.07 -22.96 6.11
N GLU A 30 5.29 -23.61 6.97
CA GLU A 30 5.79 -24.66 7.86
C GLU A 30 6.34 -25.83 7.06
N ALA A 31 5.65 -26.25 6.00
CA ALA A 31 6.07 -27.36 5.15
C ALA A 31 7.25 -27.00 4.21
N ASN A 32 7.25 -25.79 3.63
CA ASN A 32 8.15 -25.46 2.52
C ASN A 32 9.25 -24.45 2.87
N LYS A 33 8.97 -23.48 3.76
CA LYS A 33 9.88 -22.36 4.06
C LYS A 33 9.83 -21.96 5.54
N PRO A 34 10.15 -22.88 6.48
CA PRO A 34 9.91 -22.67 7.92
C PRO A 34 10.71 -21.50 8.49
N HIS A 35 11.86 -21.19 7.88
CA HIS A 35 12.71 -20.07 8.24
C HIS A 35 11.99 -18.69 8.12
N LEU A 36 10.97 -18.55 7.26
CA LEU A 36 10.22 -17.30 7.08
C LEU A 36 9.25 -17.00 8.25
N LEU A 37 8.82 -18.03 8.99
CA LEU A 37 7.88 -17.88 10.09
C LEU A 37 8.53 -17.33 11.35
N GLY A 38 9.85 -17.50 11.51
CA GLY A 38 10.57 -17.06 12.70
C GLY A 38 10.21 -17.86 13.96
N ASN A 39 10.34 -17.22 15.12
CA ASN A 39 10.18 -17.89 16.41
C ASN A 39 8.72 -18.24 16.78
N ILE A 40 8.57 -19.10 17.81
CA ILE A 40 7.27 -19.60 18.28
C ILE A 40 6.32 -18.48 18.72
N ARG A 41 6.84 -17.39 19.29
CA ARG A 41 6.03 -16.23 19.68
C ARG A 41 5.43 -15.52 18.47
N LYS A 42 6.20 -15.34 17.40
CA LYS A 42 5.70 -14.75 16.14
C LYS A 42 4.62 -15.65 15.52
N LYS A 43 4.85 -16.96 15.48
CA LYS A 43 3.87 -17.94 14.98
C LYS A 43 2.55 -17.86 15.74
N GLY A 44 2.59 -17.96 17.07
CA GLY A 44 1.40 -17.84 17.92
C GLY A 44 0.65 -16.52 17.70
N ARG A 45 1.37 -15.39 17.66
CA ARG A 45 0.73 -14.08 17.40
C ARG A 45 0.06 -14.01 16.02
N ILE A 46 0.66 -14.57 14.97
CA ILE A 46 0.05 -14.58 13.63
C ILE A 46 -1.22 -15.43 13.66
N ARG A 47 -1.14 -16.65 14.20
CA ARG A 47 -2.27 -17.58 14.34
C ARG A 47 -3.43 -16.92 15.07
N ASP A 48 -3.16 -16.33 16.24
CA ASP A 48 -4.19 -15.81 17.13
C ASP A 48 -4.70 -14.43 16.71
N CYS A 49 -4.11 -13.81 15.67
CA CYS A 49 -4.44 -12.46 15.22
C CYS A 49 -5.92 -12.31 14.86
N CYS A 50 -6.60 -11.33 15.44
CA CYS A 50 -8.03 -11.09 15.18
C CYS A 50 -8.95 -12.25 15.58
N ASN A 51 -8.56 -13.06 16.56
CA ASN A 51 -9.48 -14.02 17.18
C ASN A 51 -10.49 -13.34 18.09
N VAL A 52 -10.25 -12.09 18.50
CA VAL A 52 -11.20 -11.29 19.27
C VAL A 52 -11.42 -9.97 18.57
N LEU A 53 -12.69 -9.59 18.35
CA LEU A 53 -13.12 -8.31 17.81
C LEU A 53 -14.05 -7.66 18.83
N ILE A 54 -13.74 -6.42 19.21
CA ILE A 54 -14.59 -5.63 20.10
C ILE A 54 -15.08 -4.44 19.30
N PHE A 55 -16.38 -4.36 19.09
CA PHE A 55 -17.06 -3.25 18.45
C PHE A 55 -17.65 -2.32 19.49
N ARG A 56 -17.76 -1.05 19.12
CA ARG A 56 -18.52 -0.04 19.86
C ARG A 56 -19.63 0.48 18.98
N ASP A 57 -20.85 0.38 19.49
CA ASP A 57 -22.04 1.00 18.93
C ASP A 57 -22.27 2.30 19.71
N TYR A 58 -21.99 3.44 19.07
CA TYR A 58 -22.13 4.75 19.68
C TYR A 58 -23.58 5.24 19.59
N ALA A 59 -24.00 6.09 20.54
CA ALA A 59 -25.34 6.69 20.53
C ALA A 59 -25.65 7.52 19.26
N SER A 60 -24.62 7.92 18.51
CA SER A 60 -24.71 8.58 17.20
C SER A 60 -25.09 7.64 16.05
N TRP A 61 -25.43 6.37 16.33
CA TRP A 61 -25.66 5.30 15.35
C TRP A 61 -24.42 4.92 14.54
N GLU A 62 -23.25 5.39 14.98
CA GLU A 62 -21.97 5.02 14.41
C GLU A 62 -21.47 3.72 15.04
N GLN A 63 -21.05 2.77 14.22
CA GLN A 63 -20.47 1.51 14.68
C GLN A 63 -19.00 1.43 14.27
N LYS A 64 -18.11 1.08 15.20
CA LYS A 64 -16.67 1.00 14.94
C LYS A 64 -16.04 -0.25 15.55
N LEU A 65 -15.13 -0.88 14.80
CA LEU A 65 -14.17 -1.81 15.40
C LEU A 65 -13.24 -1.02 16.33
N TYR A 66 -13.44 -1.17 17.64
CA TYR A 66 -12.68 -0.48 18.67
C TYR A 66 -11.36 -1.19 18.96
N LYS A 67 -11.39 -2.49 19.23
CA LYS A 67 -10.21 -3.25 19.65
C LYS A 67 -10.19 -4.65 19.05
N SER A 68 -8.98 -5.15 18.83
CA SER A 68 -8.73 -6.54 18.43
C SER A 68 -7.26 -6.90 18.71
N ASN A 69 -6.96 -8.19 18.84
CA ASN A 69 -5.64 -8.74 19.13
C ASN A 69 -4.75 -8.85 17.88
N PHE A 70 -4.39 -7.71 17.27
CA PHE A 70 -3.58 -7.67 16.05
C PHE A 70 -2.13 -8.17 16.23
N CYS A 71 -1.64 -9.03 15.33
CA CYS A 71 -0.26 -9.53 15.34
C CYS A 71 0.78 -8.50 14.89
N LYS A 72 0.36 -7.52 14.07
CA LYS A 72 1.18 -6.47 13.45
C LYS A 72 2.20 -6.99 12.41
N TYR A 73 2.08 -8.24 11.96
CA TYR A 73 2.84 -8.81 10.86
C TYR A 73 2.05 -8.70 9.56
N ASP A 74 1.99 -7.49 9.00
CA ASP A 74 1.23 -7.13 7.80
C ASP A 74 1.60 -7.92 6.55
N LYS A 75 2.82 -8.45 6.46
CA LYS A 75 3.25 -9.33 5.36
C LYS A 75 2.52 -10.67 5.33
N PHE A 76 2.13 -11.17 6.49
CA PHE A 76 1.51 -12.50 6.67
C PHE A 76 0.00 -12.41 6.98
N CYS A 77 -0.49 -11.22 7.33
CA CYS A 77 -1.84 -11.04 7.86
C CYS A 77 -2.56 -9.90 7.14
N LEU A 78 -3.58 -10.26 6.35
CA LEU A 78 -4.41 -9.33 5.58
C LEU A 78 -5.12 -8.29 6.47
N ALA A 79 -5.58 -8.68 7.67
CA ALA A 79 -6.16 -7.77 8.63
C ALA A 79 -5.15 -6.71 9.10
N CYS A 80 -3.92 -7.13 9.45
CA CYS A 80 -2.86 -6.21 9.86
C CYS A 80 -2.38 -5.30 8.71
N ALA A 81 -2.26 -5.85 7.50
CA ALA A 81 -2.00 -5.08 6.28
C ALA A 81 -3.05 -3.99 6.06
N THR A 82 -4.33 -4.39 6.04
CA THR A 82 -5.46 -3.45 5.91
C THR A 82 -5.39 -2.35 6.97
N ARG A 83 -5.26 -2.74 8.24
CA ARG A 83 -5.25 -1.80 9.36
C ARG A 83 -4.09 -0.81 9.23
N ARG A 84 -2.91 -1.29 8.84
CA ARG A 84 -1.74 -0.44 8.60
C ARG A 84 -2.03 0.58 7.48
N SER A 85 -2.59 0.14 6.35
CA SER A 85 -2.94 1.01 5.24
C SER A 85 -3.96 2.08 5.63
N ILE A 86 -5.06 1.70 6.30
CA ILE A 86 -6.08 2.65 6.78
C ILE A 86 -5.46 3.70 7.70
N LYS A 87 -4.64 3.29 8.67
CA LYS A 87 -3.97 4.22 9.59
C LYS A 87 -2.98 5.15 8.88
N MET A 88 -2.30 4.68 7.83
CA MET A 88 -1.41 5.52 7.03
C MET A 88 -2.22 6.54 6.21
N ILE A 89 -3.33 6.12 5.61
CA ILE A 89 -4.23 7.00 4.84
C ILE A 89 -4.79 8.10 5.72
N GLN A 90 -5.44 7.76 6.85
CA GLN A 90 -6.04 8.74 7.77
C GLN A 90 -5.05 9.81 8.23
N LYS A 91 -3.81 9.39 8.51
CA LYS A 91 -2.75 10.32 8.91
C LYS A 91 -2.28 11.22 7.78
N PHE A 92 -2.27 10.68 6.57
CA PHE A 92 -1.81 11.42 5.40
C PHE A 92 -2.86 12.45 5.00
N GLU A 93 -4.13 12.09 5.11
CA GLU A 93 -5.28 13.00 4.94
C GLU A 93 -5.21 14.15 5.96
N ALA A 94 -5.01 13.84 7.24
CA ALA A 94 -4.85 14.86 8.27
C ALA A 94 -3.67 15.80 7.97
N TRP A 95 -2.53 15.25 7.53
CA TRP A 95 -1.37 16.04 7.11
C TRP A 95 -1.68 16.94 5.91
N ILE A 96 -2.37 16.43 4.89
CA ILE A 96 -2.77 17.24 3.72
C ILE A 96 -3.61 18.44 4.15
N VAL A 97 -4.61 18.21 5.00
CA VAL A 97 -5.49 19.28 5.49
C VAL A 97 -4.72 20.29 6.34
N GLN A 98 -3.90 19.83 7.29
CA GLN A 98 -3.12 20.69 8.19
C GLN A 98 -2.20 21.65 7.43
N TYR A 99 -1.61 21.19 6.32
CA TYR A 99 -0.65 21.96 5.53
C TYR A 99 -1.27 22.55 4.24
N GLY A 100 -2.61 22.52 4.09
CA GLY A 100 -3.31 23.10 2.94
C GLY A 100 -2.93 22.49 1.58
N LEU A 101 -2.48 21.23 1.58
CA LEU A 101 -1.99 20.56 0.36
C LEU A 101 -3.13 20.07 -0.54
N ASP A 102 -4.38 20.17 -0.10
CA ASP A 102 -5.58 19.91 -0.90
C ASP A 102 -5.76 20.92 -2.04
N THR A 103 -5.10 22.08 -1.96
CA THR A 103 -5.07 23.09 -3.03
C THR A 103 -4.10 22.76 -4.18
N LYS A 104 -3.19 21.80 -3.99
CA LYS A 104 -2.19 21.42 -5.01
C LYS A 104 -2.80 20.55 -6.11
N ASN A 105 -2.12 20.50 -7.26
CA ASN A 105 -2.41 19.50 -8.28
C ASN A 105 -1.78 18.15 -7.90
N TRP A 106 -2.60 17.12 -7.86
CA TRP A 106 -2.18 15.76 -7.51
C TRP A 106 -2.20 14.82 -8.70
N TYR A 107 -1.21 13.92 -8.74
CA TYR A 107 -1.07 12.93 -9.79
C TYR A 107 -0.69 11.57 -9.22
N HIS A 108 -1.22 10.52 -9.84
CA HIS A 108 -0.79 9.15 -9.64
C HIS A 108 0.07 8.72 -10.82
N ILE A 109 1.25 8.21 -10.52
CA ILE A 109 2.22 7.71 -11.51
C ILE A 109 2.46 6.22 -11.21
N SER A 110 2.40 5.38 -12.23
CA SER A 110 2.86 3.99 -12.17
C SER A 110 4.02 3.80 -13.15
N LEU A 111 5.13 3.25 -12.65
CA LEU A 111 6.32 2.93 -13.43
C LEU A 111 6.53 1.42 -13.40
N THR A 112 6.71 0.83 -14.57
CA THR A 112 6.90 -0.61 -14.72
C THR A 112 8.24 -0.89 -15.38
N VAL A 113 9.01 -1.84 -14.85
CA VAL A 113 10.20 -2.35 -15.54
C VAL A 113 9.78 -3.36 -16.61
N LYS A 114 10.50 -3.37 -17.72
CA LYS A 114 10.36 -4.42 -18.74
C LYS A 114 10.60 -5.78 -18.09
N HIS A 115 9.62 -6.67 -18.26
CA HIS A 115 9.55 -8.01 -17.71
C HIS A 115 9.13 -8.99 -18.82
N ASN A 116 9.45 -10.28 -18.64
CA ASN A 116 8.95 -11.36 -19.47
C ASN A 116 8.85 -12.67 -18.65
N ASN A 117 8.23 -13.70 -19.23
CA ASN A 117 7.95 -14.98 -18.58
C ASN A 117 9.17 -15.84 -18.22
N ARG A 118 10.39 -15.43 -18.61
CA ARG A 118 11.63 -16.16 -18.31
C ARG A 118 12.40 -15.55 -17.13
N GLN A 119 11.89 -14.48 -16.52
CA GLN A 119 12.59 -13.75 -15.48
C GLN A 119 12.00 -14.06 -14.10
N SER A 120 12.87 -14.39 -13.15
CA SER A 120 12.48 -14.61 -11.75
C SER A 120 12.04 -13.30 -11.08
N LEU A 121 11.26 -13.41 -10.00
CA LEU A 121 10.88 -12.24 -9.22
C LEU A 121 12.12 -11.54 -8.65
N ASP A 122 13.12 -12.29 -8.18
CA ASP A 122 14.35 -11.70 -7.61
C ASP A 122 15.07 -10.81 -8.62
N PHE A 123 15.25 -11.29 -9.86
CA PHE A 123 15.88 -10.51 -10.93
C PHE A 123 15.09 -9.22 -11.22
N LEU A 124 13.76 -9.33 -11.34
CA LEU A 124 12.90 -8.18 -11.64
C LEU A 124 12.88 -7.19 -10.48
N MET A 125 12.90 -7.67 -9.24
CA MET A 125 12.96 -6.82 -8.05
C MET A 125 14.30 -6.09 -7.95
N ASP A 126 15.43 -6.76 -8.21
CA ASP A 126 16.76 -6.12 -8.26
C ASP A 126 16.83 -5.05 -9.36
N LYS A 127 16.23 -5.32 -10.52
CA LYS A 127 16.09 -4.34 -11.61
C LYS A 127 15.23 -3.14 -11.19
N LEU A 128 14.04 -3.38 -10.63
CA LEU A 128 13.14 -2.35 -10.13
C LEU A 128 13.81 -1.51 -9.04
N TRP A 129 14.53 -2.14 -8.12
CA TRP A 129 15.15 -1.45 -6.99
C TRP A 129 16.27 -0.52 -7.44
N ARG A 130 17.16 -0.99 -8.33
CA ARG A 130 18.19 -0.13 -8.94
C ARG A 130 17.57 1.07 -9.64
N ALA A 131 16.48 0.87 -10.38
CA ALA A 131 15.78 1.96 -11.05
C ALA A 131 15.14 2.95 -10.05
N LYS A 132 14.48 2.43 -9.01
CA LYS A 132 13.86 3.22 -7.94
C LYS A 132 14.90 4.07 -7.19
N GLU A 133 16.04 3.51 -6.82
CA GLU A 133 17.10 4.23 -6.11
C GLU A 133 17.76 5.29 -6.99
N LYS A 134 17.97 5.00 -8.28
CA LYS A 134 18.41 6.00 -9.26
C LYS A 134 17.41 7.15 -9.40
N LEU A 135 16.11 6.86 -9.50
CA LEU A 135 15.06 7.87 -9.55
C LEU A 135 15.05 8.74 -8.29
N ALA A 136 15.14 8.13 -7.11
CA ALA A 136 15.23 8.84 -5.84
C ALA A 136 16.49 9.72 -5.74
N GLN A 137 17.62 9.23 -6.24
CA GLN A 137 18.86 10.00 -6.31
C GLN A 137 18.74 11.19 -7.25
N ARG A 138 18.19 11.00 -8.46
CA ARG A 138 17.96 12.08 -9.43
C ARG A 138 17.01 13.14 -8.88
N PHE A 139 15.92 12.74 -8.22
CA PHE A 139 15.01 13.67 -7.53
C PHE A 139 15.77 14.52 -6.50
N ARG A 140 16.53 13.90 -5.59
CA ARG A 140 17.31 14.60 -4.57
C ARG A 140 18.34 15.57 -5.16
N ASN A 141 19.06 15.13 -6.19
CA ASN A 141 20.06 15.97 -6.86
C ASN A 141 19.40 17.17 -7.55
N SER A 142 18.23 16.98 -8.15
CA SER A 142 17.52 18.04 -8.87
C SER A 142 17.07 19.18 -7.96
N LYS A 143 16.82 18.89 -6.68
CA LYS A 143 16.49 19.93 -5.68
C LYS A 143 17.68 20.82 -5.30
N ARG A 144 18.92 20.48 -5.68
CA ARG A 144 20.11 21.33 -5.48
C ARG A 144 20.15 22.42 -6.56
N ALA A 145 20.33 23.69 -6.18
CA ALA A 145 20.33 24.82 -7.11
C ALA A 145 21.24 24.58 -8.34
N ASN A 146 22.50 24.23 -8.10
CA ASN A 146 23.55 24.12 -9.12
C ASN A 146 23.53 22.81 -9.94
N HIS A 147 22.51 21.96 -9.80
CA HIS A 147 22.45 20.73 -10.58
C HIS A 147 22.00 21.01 -12.02
N LYS A 148 22.92 20.79 -12.98
CA LYS A 148 22.75 21.13 -14.41
C LYS A 148 21.56 20.46 -15.07
N THR A 149 21.26 19.20 -14.73
CA THR A 149 20.16 18.44 -15.33
C THR A 149 19.12 18.12 -14.26
N LYS A 150 17.90 18.65 -14.44
CA LYS A 150 16.79 18.36 -13.53
C LYS A 150 16.04 17.12 -14.01
N SER A 151 15.80 16.19 -13.09
CA SER A 151 14.84 15.10 -13.24
C SER A 151 13.44 15.66 -13.53
N PHE A 152 12.62 14.95 -14.30
CA PHE A 152 11.20 15.24 -14.43
C PHE A 152 10.53 15.29 -13.06
N MET A 153 10.96 14.44 -12.13
CA MET A 153 10.44 14.41 -10.77
C MET A 153 10.66 15.72 -9.99
N ASN A 154 11.56 16.60 -10.46
CA ASN A 154 11.79 17.91 -9.87
C ASN A 154 10.55 18.82 -9.92
N ASN A 155 9.62 18.55 -10.85
CA ASN A 155 8.34 19.24 -10.95
C ASN A 155 7.42 19.05 -9.74
N PHE A 156 7.69 18.05 -8.89
CA PHE A 156 6.87 17.74 -7.73
C PHE A 156 7.51 18.18 -6.42
N ASP A 157 6.67 18.62 -5.49
CA ASP A 157 7.08 19.08 -4.16
C ASP A 157 7.27 17.91 -3.19
N GLY A 158 6.45 16.86 -3.36
CA GLY A 158 6.46 15.67 -2.53
C GLY A 158 6.12 14.42 -3.33
N ILE A 159 6.65 13.28 -2.90
CA ILE A 159 6.39 11.96 -3.49
C ILE A 159 6.11 10.97 -2.37
N VAL A 160 4.97 10.31 -2.41
CA VAL A 160 4.71 9.06 -1.67
C VAL A 160 4.87 7.92 -2.66
N SER A 161 5.75 6.96 -2.39
CA SER A 161 6.04 5.85 -3.28
C SER A 161 5.76 4.52 -2.61
N SER A 162 5.10 3.61 -3.32
CA SER A 162 4.90 2.22 -2.92
C SER A 162 5.30 1.26 -4.04
N VAL A 163 5.69 0.03 -3.69
CA VAL A 163 5.90 -1.05 -4.66
C VAL A 163 4.71 -2.00 -4.62
N GLU A 164 4.10 -2.25 -5.78
CA GLU A 164 3.13 -3.33 -5.98
C GLU A 164 3.84 -4.49 -6.70
N ILE A 165 3.56 -5.72 -6.27
CA ILE A 165 3.96 -6.92 -7.01
C ILE A 165 2.69 -7.66 -7.38
N THR A 166 2.46 -7.84 -8.67
CA THR A 166 1.35 -8.63 -9.18
C THR A 166 1.87 -9.81 -10.00
N TYR A 167 1.00 -10.81 -10.17
CA TYR A 167 1.27 -11.97 -10.99
C TYR A 167 0.11 -12.17 -11.99
N SER A 168 0.44 -12.55 -13.23
CA SER A 168 -0.54 -12.98 -14.22
C SER A 168 -0.02 -14.14 -15.06
N GLN A 169 -0.88 -15.05 -15.49
CA GLN A 169 -0.49 -16.20 -16.30
C GLN A 169 0.16 -15.80 -17.65
N LYS A 170 -0.24 -14.66 -18.21
CA LYS A 170 0.26 -14.18 -19.51
C LYS A 170 1.70 -13.66 -19.46
N SER A 171 2.06 -12.98 -18.39
CA SER A 171 3.30 -12.19 -18.34
C SER A 171 4.06 -12.32 -17.00
N TRP A 172 3.63 -13.26 -16.17
CA TRP A 172 4.29 -13.73 -14.94
C TRP A 172 4.39 -12.64 -13.89
N TRP A 173 5.59 -12.28 -13.45
CA TRP A 173 5.81 -11.30 -12.40
C TRP A 173 5.79 -9.86 -12.94
N HIS A 174 5.01 -9.01 -12.30
CA HIS A 174 4.80 -7.60 -12.66
C HIS A 174 5.02 -6.69 -11.45
N PRO A 175 6.27 -6.28 -11.21
CA PRO A 175 6.56 -5.29 -10.19
C PRO A 175 6.36 -3.87 -10.73
N HIS A 176 5.62 -3.06 -9.98
CA HIS A 176 5.32 -1.67 -10.29
C HIS A 176 5.75 -0.75 -9.16
N ILE A 177 6.27 0.43 -9.51
CA ILE A 177 6.40 1.56 -8.57
C ILE A 177 5.17 2.44 -8.77
N HIS A 178 4.37 2.57 -7.73
CA HIS A 178 3.29 3.53 -7.66
C HIS A 178 3.76 4.77 -6.90
N MET A 179 3.42 5.95 -7.39
CA MET A 179 3.74 7.21 -6.76
C MET A 179 2.52 8.11 -6.73
N LEU A 180 2.27 8.72 -5.58
CA LEU A 180 1.36 9.85 -5.42
C LEU A 180 2.23 11.10 -5.26
N VAL A 181 2.02 12.08 -6.13
CA VAL A 181 2.85 13.29 -6.21
C VAL A 181 1.97 14.53 -6.25
N CYS A 182 2.49 15.64 -5.74
CA CYS A 182 1.80 16.94 -5.76
C CYS A 182 2.71 18.07 -6.25
N THR A 183 2.12 19.11 -6.81
CA THR A 183 2.79 20.31 -7.32
C THR A 183 1.79 21.45 -7.49
N ASP A 184 2.26 22.69 -7.52
CA ASP A 184 1.44 23.85 -7.91
C ASP A 184 1.26 23.95 -9.43
N LYS A 185 2.10 23.23 -10.19
CA LYS A 185 2.08 23.28 -11.66
C LYS A 185 1.04 22.31 -12.24
N ASN A 186 0.43 22.71 -13.36
CA ASN A 186 -0.26 21.75 -14.20
C ASN A 186 0.77 20.95 -15.01
N ILE A 187 0.78 19.64 -14.82
CA ILE A 187 1.63 18.72 -15.59
C ILE A 187 0.84 18.21 -16.79
N HIS A 188 1.43 18.34 -17.97
CA HIS A 188 0.86 17.83 -19.20
C HIS A 188 0.79 16.29 -19.18
N ILE A 189 -0.37 15.75 -19.56
CA ILE A 189 -0.64 14.32 -19.69
C ILE A 189 -1.31 14.12 -21.05
N GLU A 190 -0.88 13.11 -21.77
CA GLU A 190 -1.43 12.75 -23.08
C GLU A 190 -1.68 11.25 -23.15
N TYR A 191 -2.61 10.84 -24.01
CA TYR A 191 -2.87 9.43 -24.25
C TYR A 191 -1.76 8.83 -25.13
N SER A 192 -1.06 7.83 -24.62
CA SER A 192 -0.10 7.05 -25.38
C SER A 192 -0.81 5.86 -26.02
N GLN A 193 -0.96 5.88 -27.35
CA GLN A 193 -1.52 4.74 -28.09
C GLN A 193 -0.70 3.46 -27.87
N LYS A 194 0.64 3.58 -27.86
CA LYS A 194 1.57 2.45 -27.65
C LYS A 194 1.39 1.78 -26.28
N LEU A 195 1.14 2.57 -25.23
CA LEU A 195 0.94 2.06 -23.87
C LEU A 195 -0.53 1.82 -23.52
N THR A 196 -1.44 2.19 -24.42
CA THR A 196 -2.90 2.17 -24.20
C THR A 196 -3.30 2.83 -22.87
N THR A 197 -2.65 3.95 -22.54
CA THR A 197 -2.84 4.64 -21.25
C THR A 197 -2.43 6.11 -21.33
N TYR A 198 -2.92 6.92 -20.37
CA TYR A 198 -2.47 8.29 -20.19
C TYR A 198 -1.07 8.32 -19.56
N SER A 199 -0.20 9.18 -20.08
CA SER A 199 1.22 9.20 -19.75
C SER A 199 1.85 10.58 -19.96
N ASN A 200 3.16 10.67 -19.73
CA ASN A 200 3.96 11.87 -19.99
C ASN A 200 5.27 11.46 -20.71
N ARG A 201 5.55 12.08 -21.87
CA ARG A 201 6.72 11.73 -22.71
C ARG A 201 8.06 11.99 -22.02
N GLU A 202 8.18 13.06 -21.25
CA GLU A 202 9.42 13.39 -20.55
C GLU A 202 9.74 12.36 -19.47
N LEU A 203 8.72 11.96 -18.71
CA LEU A 203 8.86 10.89 -17.72
C LEU A 203 9.17 9.53 -18.38
N GLN A 204 8.56 9.21 -19.52
CA GLN A 204 8.93 8.00 -20.28
C GLN A 204 10.40 8.03 -20.72
N LYS A 205 10.90 9.16 -21.22
CA LYS A 205 12.31 9.34 -21.59
C LYS A 205 13.23 9.17 -20.38
N GLU A 206 12.91 9.80 -19.25
CA GLU A 206 13.72 9.65 -18.03
C GLU A 206 13.69 8.20 -17.52
N TRP A 207 12.54 7.54 -17.53
CA TRP A 207 12.42 6.14 -17.11
C TRP A 207 13.24 5.20 -18.00
N TYR A 208 13.23 5.42 -19.31
CA TYR A 208 14.08 4.70 -20.25
C TYR A 208 15.56 4.96 -19.97
N GLN A 209 15.98 6.21 -19.73
CA GLN A 209 17.37 6.53 -19.38
C GLN A 209 17.82 5.88 -18.06
N ILE A 210 16.92 5.70 -17.09
CA ILE A 210 17.23 5.08 -15.80
C ILE A 210 17.39 3.56 -15.94
N THR A 211 16.51 2.94 -16.72
CA THR A 211 16.36 1.48 -16.82
C THR A 211 17.14 0.87 -17.99
N GLY A 212 17.41 1.64 -19.03
CA GLY A 212 18.00 1.22 -20.31
C GLY A 212 17.01 0.55 -21.27
N ASP A 213 15.83 0.14 -20.82
CA ASP A 213 14.93 -0.69 -21.62
C ASP A 213 13.42 -0.54 -21.33
N SER A 214 13.05 0.22 -20.30
CA SER A 214 11.67 0.30 -19.82
C SER A 214 11.07 1.67 -20.16
N TYR A 215 9.91 1.66 -20.82
CA TYR A 215 9.18 2.87 -21.23
C TYR A 215 7.75 2.92 -20.66
N SER A 216 7.33 1.88 -19.94
CA SER A 216 5.96 1.78 -19.41
C SER A 216 5.78 2.71 -18.22
N VAL A 217 5.08 3.82 -18.50
CA VAL A 217 4.70 4.85 -17.55
C VAL A 217 3.22 5.14 -17.74
N ALA A 218 2.44 5.04 -16.67
CA ALA A 218 1.08 5.55 -16.62
C ALA A 218 1.01 6.74 -15.68
N MET A 219 0.31 7.80 -16.05
CA MET A 219 0.13 9.00 -15.26
C MET A 219 -1.30 9.52 -15.40
N ARG A 220 -1.94 9.82 -14.27
CA ARG A 220 -3.29 10.39 -14.24
C ARG A 220 -3.42 11.46 -13.16
N LYS A 221 -4.28 12.45 -13.37
CA LYS A 221 -4.67 13.39 -12.33
C LYS A 221 -5.46 12.65 -11.24
N VAL A 222 -5.28 13.06 -10.00
CA VAL A 222 -6.02 12.55 -8.84
C VAL A 222 -6.75 13.72 -8.23
N GLU A 223 -8.05 13.57 -8.05
CA GLU A 223 -8.83 14.53 -7.27
C GLU A 223 -8.54 14.29 -5.79
N VAL A 224 -8.07 15.34 -5.14
CA VAL A 224 -7.86 15.40 -3.70
C VAL A 224 -8.69 16.57 -3.21
N ASN A 225 -9.77 16.28 -2.51
CA ASN A 225 -10.58 17.29 -1.84
C ASN A 225 -10.88 16.80 -0.42
N LYS A 226 -11.32 17.71 0.45
CA LYS A 226 -11.51 17.44 1.89
C LYS A 226 -12.47 16.28 2.18
N ASP A 227 -13.43 16.02 1.29
CA ASP A 227 -14.51 15.05 1.49
C ASP A 227 -14.35 13.76 0.66
N ASN A 228 -13.41 13.73 -0.28
CA ASN A 228 -13.27 12.69 -1.30
C ASN A 228 -11.83 12.18 -1.40
N TYR A 229 -11.16 12.00 -0.25
CA TYR A 229 -9.94 11.20 -0.11
C TYR A 229 -10.22 9.70 -0.35
N SER A 230 -10.91 9.40 -1.43
CA SER A 230 -11.50 8.11 -1.68
C SER A 230 -10.43 7.03 -1.77
N ARG A 231 -10.89 5.79 -1.55
CA ARG A 231 -10.12 4.58 -1.84
C ARG A 231 -9.61 4.48 -3.29
N LYS A 232 -10.12 5.29 -4.23
CA LYS A 232 -9.72 5.37 -5.65
C LYS A 232 -8.73 6.52 -5.94
N GLY A 233 -8.53 7.44 -4.99
CA GLY A 233 -7.55 8.53 -5.07
C GLY A 233 -6.27 8.19 -4.30
N ILE A 234 -5.99 8.95 -3.25
CA ILE A 234 -4.81 8.80 -2.38
C ILE A 234 -4.63 7.37 -1.88
N GLY A 235 -5.73 6.72 -1.48
CA GLY A 235 -5.70 5.39 -0.87
C GLY A 235 -5.16 4.29 -1.79
N GLU A 236 -5.06 4.52 -3.10
CA GLU A 236 -4.54 3.51 -4.04
C GLU A 236 -3.06 3.18 -3.76
N VAL A 237 -2.20 4.20 -3.64
CA VAL A 237 -0.75 4.01 -3.36
C VAL A 237 -0.52 3.39 -1.98
N PHE A 238 -1.30 3.80 -0.97
CA PHE A 238 -1.20 3.25 0.38
C PHE A 238 -1.71 1.81 0.49
N LYS A 239 -2.55 1.33 -0.44
CA LYS A 239 -2.94 -0.08 -0.49
C LYS A 239 -1.78 -0.94 -0.98
N TYR A 240 -1.07 -0.50 -2.01
CA TYR A 240 -0.04 -1.33 -2.66
C TYR A 240 1.15 -1.65 -1.75
N ALA A 241 1.46 -0.76 -0.82
CA ALA A 241 2.47 -1.02 0.21
C ALA A 241 2.21 -2.30 1.04
N VAL A 242 0.97 -2.81 1.04
CA VAL A 242 0.53 -3.93 1.89
C VAL A 242 -0.35 -4.97 1.17
N LYS A 243 -0.64 -4.82 -0.13
CA LYS A 243 -1.67 -5.61 -0.83
C LYS A 243 -1.06 -6.75 -1.63
N PHE A 244 -0.86 -7.88 -0.96
CA PHE A 244 -0.55 -9.16 -1.60
C PHE A 244 -1.78 -10.04 -1.84
N SER A 245 -2.98 -9.49 -1.64
CA SER A 245 -4.23 -10.27 -1.57
C SER A 245 -4.64 -10.97 -2.87
N LYS A 246 -3.97 -10.66 -3.99
CA LYS A 246 -4.20 -11.23 -5.33
C LYS A 246 -3.21 -12.34 -5.69
N LEU A 247 -2.16 -12.53 -4.89
CA LEU A 247 -1.18 -13.60 -5.09
C LEU A 247 -1.71 -14.88 -4.44
N ASP A 248 -1.41 -16.02 -5.05
CA ASP A 248 -1.57 -17.30 -4.38
C ASP A 248 -0.50 -17.50 -3.29
N ILE A 249 -0.61 -18.56 -2.51
CA ILE A 249 0.26 -18.82 -1.36
C ILE A 249 1.73 -19.05 -1.77
N PRO A 250 2.04 -19.88 -2.79
CA PRO A 250 3.41 -19.98 -3.31
C PRO A 250 4.01 -18.63 -3.73
N GLN A 251 3.28 -17.84 -4.52
CA GLN A 251 3.70 -16.52 -4.99
C GLN A 251 3.94 -15.55 -3.83
N LEU A 252 3.01 -15.51 -2.87
CA LEU A 252 3.14 -14.68 -1.68
C LEU A 252 4.37 -15.07 -0.85
N SER A 253 4.68 -16.37 -0.75
CA SER A 253 5.89 -16.84 -0.05
C SER A 253 7.16 -16.30 -0.69
N GLU A 254 7.25 -16.27 -2.03
CA GLU A 254 8.41 -15.75 -2.78
C GLU A 254 8.59 -14.24 -2.56
N VAL A 255 7.49 -13.48 -2.56
CA VAL A 255 7.51 -12.05 -2.25
C VAL A 255 7.99 -11.79 -0.82
N ILE A 256 7.50 -12.55 0.16
CA ILE A 256 7.89 -12.42 1.56
C ILE A 256 9.38 -12.70 1.74
N GLU A 257 9.86 -13.76 1.10
CA GLU A 257 11.25 -14.19 1.13
C GLU A 257 12.20 -13.12 0.57
N ILE A 258 11.94 -12.63 -0.65
CA ILE A 258 12.75 -11.56 -1.27
C ILE A 258 12.75 -10.32 -0.40
N GLN A 259 11.58 -9.92 0.12
CA GLN A 259 11.48 -8.74 0.98
C GLN A 259 12.25 -8.90 2.30
N LEU A 260 12.39 -10.12 2.82
CA LEU A 260 13.17 -10.42 4.02
C LEU A 260 14.67 -10.44 3.73
N ILE A 261 15.10 -11.15 2.68
CA ILE A 261 16.52 -11.30 2.31
C ILE A 261 17.11 -9.96 1.87
N LYS A 262 16.44 -9.28 0.93
CA LYS A 262 16.94 -8.03 0.33
C LYS A 262 16.63 -6.79 1.16
N LYS A 263 15.84 -6.93 2.23
CA LYS A 263 15.40 -5.82 3.12
C LYS A 263 14.76 -4.64 2.36
N TYR A 264 14.09 -4.94 1.25
CA TYR A 264 13.45 -3.94 0.41
C TYR A 264 12.32 -3.21 1.15
N ARG A 265 12.42 -1.88 1.20
CA ARG A 265 11.42 -0.99 1.81
C ARG A 265 10.39 -0.56 0.77
N PHE A 266 9.27 -1.29 0.70
CA PHE A 266 8.21 -1.08 -0.30
C PHE A 266 7.41 0.22 -0.12
N PHE A 267 7.74 1.06 0.87
CA PHE A 267 7.10 2.35 1.09
C PHE A 267 8.13 3.42 1.43
N ALA A 268 8.13 4.52 0.70
CA ALA A 268 9.05 5.64 0.91
C ALA A 268 8.34 6.98 0.68
N THR A 269 8.80 8.02 1.38
CA THR A 269 8.37 9.39 1.14
C THR A 269 9.54 10.32 0.86
N TYR A 270 9.29 11.33 0.05
CA TYR A 270 10.28 12.31 -0.41
C TYR A 270 9.68 13.72 -0.42
N GLY A 271 10.56 14.73 -0.42
CA GLY A 271 10.15 16.13 -0.47
C GLY A 271 9.33 16.55 0.75
N ILE A 272 8.27 17.33 0.53
CA ILE A 272 7.40 17.85 1.60
C ILE A 272 6.65 16.76 2.39
N PHE A 273 6.67 15.50 1.93
CA PHE A 273 6.09 14.36 2.66
C PHE A 273 7.11 13.64 3.57
N ARG A 274 8.33 14.16 3.71
CA ARG A 274 9.26 13.65 4.72
C ARG A 274 8.86 14.17 6.10
N GLY A 275 8.92 13.30 7.09
CA GLY A 275 8.74 13.71 8.49
C GLY A 275 7.30 13.81 8.96
N TRP A 276 6.29 13.50 8.13
CA TRP A 276 4.92 13.33 8.64
C TRP A 276 4.90 12.25 9.72
N LYS A 277 4.73 12.68 10.97
CA LYS A 277 4.82 11.81 12.13
C LYS A 277 3.53 11.03 12.26
N ILE A 278 3.68 9.76 12.63
CA ILE A 278 2.55 8.93 13.00
C ILE A 278 2.16 9.30 14.44
N GLU A 279 1.46 10.42 14.63
CA GLU A 279 0.90 10.72 15.96
C GLU A 279 -0.25 9.75 16.27
N LYS A 280 -0.36 9.29 17.51
CA LYS A 280 -1.56 8.55 17.92
C LYS A 280 -2.67 9.60 18.00
N SER A 281 -3.68 9.46 17.16
CA SER A 281 -4.94 10.16 17.38
C SER A 281 -5.59 9.49 18.58
N ASP A 282 -5.34 10.01 19.77
CA ASP A 282 -6.09 9.65 20.98
C ASP A 282 -7.40 10.43 20.95
N ILE A 283 -8.29 10.07 20.01
CA ILE A 283 -9.68 10.54 20.07
C ILE A 283 -10.36 9.67 21.13
N MET A 284 -10.26 10.11 22.39
CA MET A 284 -11.18 9.66 23.42
C MET A 284 -12.51 10.38 23.18
N ASN A 285 -13.40 9.76 22.41
CA ASN A 285 -14.81 10.18 22.43
C ASN A 285 -15.39 9.71 23.77
N ASN A 286 -15.82 10.66 24.59
CA ASN A 286 -16.61 10.43 25.82
C ASN A 286 -18.08 10.10 25.52
N ASP A 287 -18.41 9.78 24.27
CA ASP A 287 -19.75 9.38 23.87
C ASP A 287 -20.14 8.06 24.54
N LYS A 288 -21.41 7.93 24.92
CA LYS A 288 -21.96 6.66 25.39
C LYS A 288 -21.94 5.64 24.25
N PHE A 289 -21.45 4.43 24.55
CA PHE A 289 -21.41 3.32 23.61
C PHE A 289 -21.81 2.00 24.29
N ILE A 290 -22.24 1.04 23.48
CA ILE A 290 -22.42 -0.37 23.86
C ILE A 290 -21.26 -1.15 23.23
N GLU A 291 -20.59 -2.00 24.03
CA GLU A 291 -19.55 -2.90 23.51
C GLU A 291 -20.15 -4.24 23.11
N LYS A 292 -19.78 -4.72 21.92
CA LYS A 292 -20.10 -6.07 21.43
C LYS A 292 -18.81 -6.83 21.17
N THR A 293 -18.67 -8.01 21.76
CA THR A 293 -17.48 -8.84 21.63
C THR A 293 -17.77 -10.03 20.74
N PHE A 294 -16.92 -10.25 19.75
CA PHE A 294 -16.97 -11.40 18.86
C PHE A 294 -15.68 -12.21 19.00
N GLU A 295 -15.83 -13.51 19.16
CA GLU A 295 -14.70 -14.44 19.26
C GLU A 295 -14.69 -15.41 18.08
N TYR A 296 -13.50 -15.72 17.57
CA TYR A 296 -13.32 -16.66 16.47
C TYR A 296 -13.26 -18.10 17.00
N TYR A 297 -14.24 -18.91 16.63
CA TYR A 297 -14.39 -20.31 17.03
C TYR A 297 -14.92 -21.15 15.87
N LYS A 298 -14.44 -22.40 15.70
CA LYS A 298 -14.86 -23.34 14.64
C LYS A 298 -15.07 -22.69 13.26
N ASP A 299 -14.08 -21.91 12.84
CA ASP A 299 -14.05 -21.22 11.55
C ASP A 299 -15.02 -20.03 11.35
N GLY A 300 -15.78 -19.64 12.38
CA GLY A 300 -16.68 -18.48 12.38
C GLY A 300 -16.40 -17.50 13.52
N PHE A 301 -17.08 -16.36 13.50
CA PHE A 301 -17.17 -15.46 14.65
C PHE A 301 -18.52 -15.62 15.34
N GLU A 302 -18.51 -15.71 16.66
CA GLU A 302 -19.71 -15.74 17.50
C GLU A 302 -19.70 -14.52 18.43
N GLU A 303 -20.86 -13.85 18.56
CA GLU A 303 -21.05 -12.80 19.58
C GLU A 303 -21.08 -13.45 20.97
N LYS A 304 -20.42 -12.82 21.94
CA LYS A 304 -20.36 -13.24 23.35
C LYS A 304 -21.18 -12.29 24.22
#